data_AF-A0A9E2C113-F1
#
_entry.id   AF-A0A9E2C113-F1
#
_cell.length_a   1.000
_cell.length_b   1.000
_cell.length_c   1.000
_cell.angle_alpha   90.00
_cell.angle_beta   90.00
_cell.angle_gamma   90.00
#
_symmetry.space_group_name_H-M   'P 1'
#
loop_
_entity.id
_entity.type
_entity.pdbx_description
1 polymer ?
#
loop_
_entity_poly.entity_id
_entity_poly.type
_entity_poly.pdbx_seq_one_letter_code
_entity_poly.pdbx_strand_id
1 'polypeptide(L)' 'MKILIATHNQDKLREIRVKVASLDVTILSQDDFTDFPHVEEDGETLEANAIKKGLALAKLADLPALADDTGLEVD' A
#
# COMPACT_ATOMS: atom_id res chain seq x y z
N MET A 1 -9.26 -1.11 -14.65
CA MET A 1 -8.02 -0.37 -14.26
C MET A 1 -7.30 -1.15 -13.14
N LYS A 2 -5.96 -1.10 -13.01
CA LYS A 2 -5.24 -1.76 -11.90
C LYS A 2 -4.71 -0.72 -10.91
N ILE A 3 -4.87 -0.97 -9.62
CA ILE A 3 -4.34 -0.13 -8.53
C ILE A 3 -3.62 -1.02 -7.53
N LEU A 4 -2.44 -0.59 -7.11
CA LEU A 4 -1.66 -1.21 -6.07
C LEU A 4 -2.03 -0.64 -4.70
N ILE A 5 -2.13 -1.49 -3.68
CA ILE A 5 -2.28 -1.09 -2.29
C ILE A 5 -1.01 -1.49 -1.53
N ALA A 6 -0.19 -0.52 -1.18
CA ALA A 6 1.02 -0.70 -0.40
C ALA A 6 0.69 -0.69 1.10
N THR A 7 0.20 -1.82 1.61
CA THR A 7 -0.07 -2.03 3.02
C THR A 7 0.33 -3.44 3.44
N HIS A 8 0.87 -3.57 4.66
CA HIS A 8 1.11 -4.86 5.32
C HIS A 8 -0.13 -5.36 6.09
N ASN A 9 -1.17 -4.53 6.22
CA ASN A 9 -2.38 -4.88 6.96
C ASN A 9 -3.39 -5.59 6.04
N GLN A 10 -3.53 -6.91 6.22
CA GLN A 10 -4.42 -7.75 5.43
C GLN A 10 -5.91 -7.44 5.66
N ASP A 11 -6.29 -7.01 6.87
CA ASP A 11 -7.66 -6.60 7.16
C ASP A 11 -8.01 -5.33 6.39
N LYS A 12 -7.10 -4.35 6.36
CA LYS A 12 -7.26 -3.12 5.58
C LYS A 12 -7.36 -3.41 4.08
N LEU A 13 -6.52 -4.29 3.54
CA LEU A 13 -6.60 -4.71 2.15
C LEU A 13 -7.97 -5.34 1.83
N ARG A 14 -8.49 -6.20 2.71
CA ARG A 14 -9.82 -6.80 2.59
C ARG A 14 -10.92 -5.74 2.59
N GLU A 15 -10.87 -4.78 3.51
CA GLU A 15 -11.84 -3.68 3.58
C GLU A 15 -11.84 -2.85 2.30
N ILE A 16 -10.66 -2.51 1.77
CA ILE A 16 -10.53 -1.73 0.53
C ILE A 16 -11.15 -2.51 -0.63
N ARG A 17 -10.85 -3.80 -0.77
CA ARG A 17 -11.43 -4.66 -1.82
C ARG A 17 -12.96 -4.67 -1.77
N VAL A 18 -13.55 -4.74 -0.58
CA VAL A 18 -15.00 -4.68 -0.41
C VAL A 18 -15.56 -3.31 -0.82
N LYS A 19 -14.92 -2.21 -0.38
CA LYS A 19 -15.37 -0.84 -0.68
C LYS A 19 -15.34 -0.50 -2.16
N VAL A 20 -14.41 -1.07 -2.93
CA VAL A 20 -14.25 -0.82 -4.37
C VAL A 20 -14.86 -1.90 -5.25
N ALA A 21 -15.55 -2.90 -4.68
CA ALA A 21 -16.06 -4.06 -5.41
C ALA A 21 -17.05 -3.70 -6.54
N SER A 22 -17.72 -2.55 -6.45
CA SER A 22 -18.63 -2.06 -7.49
C SER A 22 -17.95 -1.29 -8.61
N LEU A 23 -16.64 -1.03 -8.51
CA LEU A 23 -15.85 -0.31 -9.51
C LEU A 23 -15.12 -1.32 -10.40
N ASP A 24 -14.88 -0.94 -11.66
CA ASP A 24 -14.06 -1.74 -12.60
C ASP A 24 -12.54 -1.55 -12.33
N VAL A 25 -12.15 -1.91 -11.11
CA VAL A 25 -10.76 -1.83 -10.63
C VAL A 25 -10.29 -3.17 -10.09
N THR A 26 -9.07 -3.55 -10.47
CA THR A 26 -8.37 -4.70 -9.92
C THR A 26 -7.39 -4.22 -8.88
N ILE A 27 -7.54 -4.71 -7.65
CA ILE A 27 -6.67 -4.40 -6.52
C ILE A 27 -5.53 -5.42 -6.46
N LEU A 28 -4.30 -4.93 -6.57
CA LEU A 28 -3.07 -5.69 -6.33
C LEU A 28 -2.42 -5.22 -5.02
N SER A 29 -1.68 -6.09 -4.34
CA SER A 29 -0.86 -5.76 -3.18
C SER A 29 0.57 -6.24 -3.37
N GLN A 30 1.45 -5.91 -2.42
CA GLN A 30 2.81 -6.45 -2.35
C GLN A 30 2.86 -7.99 -2.40
N ASP A 31 1.83 -8.69 -1.93
CA ASP A 31 1.79 -10.16 -1.90
C ASP A 31 1.60 -10.77 -3.30
N ASP A 32 1.21 -9.96 -4.30
CA ASP A 32 1.11 -10.37 -5.70
C ASP A 32 2.47 -10.37 -6.42
N PHE A 33 3.56 -10.01 -5.73
CA PHE A 33 4.92 -9.91 -6.28
C PHE A 33 5.91 -10.76 -5.47
N THR A 34 6.66 -11.62 -6.16
CA THR A 34 7.66 -12.50 -5.51
C THR A 34 8.88 -11.72 -4.98
N ASP A 35 9.23 -10.61 -5.63
CA ASP A 35 10.47 -9.87 -5.40
C ASP A 35 10.22 -8.47 -4.80
N PHE A 36 9.12 -8.27 -4.06
CA PHE A 36 8.89 -6.98 -3.41
C PHE A 36 9.92 -6.75 -2.29
N PRO A 37 10.80 -5.74 -2.42
CA PRO A 37 11.80 -5.48 -1.39
C PRO A 37 11.10 -4.99 -0.13
N HIS A 38 11.58 -5.44 1.04
CA HIS A 38 11.14 -4.88 2.30
C HIS A 38 11.47 -3.38 2.31
N VAL A 39 10.44 -2.55 2.46
CA VAL A 39 10.59 -1.10 2.55
C VAL A 39 10.81 -0.74 4.02
N GLU A 40 12.01 -0.31 4.37
CA GLU A 40 12.28 0.18 5.73
C GLU A 40 11.47 1.45 6.02
N GLU A 41 10.74 1.46 7.13
CA GLU A 41 9.89 2.56 7.59
C GLU A 41 10.68 3.44 8.58
N ASP A 42 11.69 4.13 8.06
CA ASP A 42 12.66 4.97 8.79
C ASP A 42 12.30 6.46 8.77
N GLY A 43 11.14 6.81 8.21
CA GLY A 43 10.67 8.18 8.13
C GLY A 43 10.30 8.74 9.50
N GLU A 44 10.53 10.05 9.68
CA GLU A 44 10.16 10.78 10.90
C GLU A 44 8.64 10.97 11.05
N THR A 45 7.87 10.70 10.00
CA THR A 45 6.41 10.85 9.98
C THR A 45 5.72 9.68 9.29
N LEU A 46 4.47 9.41 9.69
CA LEU A 46 3.61 8.42 9.03
C LEU A 46 3.43 8.74 7.54
N GLU A 47 3.32 10.03 7.18
CA GLU A 47 3.22 10.47 5.80
C GLU A 47 4.46 10.08 4.98
N ALA A 48 5.67 10.27 5.53
CA ALA A 48 6.91 9.91 4.86
C ALA A 48 7.00 8.40 4.60
N ASN A 49 6.62 7.58 5.58
CA ASN A 49 6.58 6.13 5.45
C ASN A 49 5.52 5.67 4.43
N ALA A 50 4.31 6.25 4.45
CA ALA A 50 3.28 5.97 3.46
C ALA A 50 3.76 6.27 2.04
N ILE A 51 4.34 7.46 1.80
CA ILE A 51 4.89 7.85 0.49
C ILE A 51 5.99 6.87 0.06
N LYS A 52 6.92 6.52 0.95
CA LYS A 52 8.02 5.59 0.67
C LYS A 52 7.50 4.22 0.21
N LYS A 53 6.54 3.65 0.94
CA LYS A 53 5.88 2.37 0.60
C LYS A 53 5.18 2.43 -0.76
N GLY A 54 4.37 3.48 -0.98
CA GLY A 54 3.62 3.65 -2.23
C GLY A 54 4.53 3.78 -3.44
N LEU A 55 5.58 4.61 -3.35
CA LEU A 55 6.53 4.80 -4.44
C LEU A 55 7.34 3.54 -4.74
N ALA A 56 7.73 2.77 -3.73
CA ALA A 56 8.44 1.51 -3.94
C ALA A 56 7.61 0.53 -4.77
N LEU A 57 6.34 0.33 -4.39
CA LEU A 57 5.44 -0.59 -5.09
C LEU A 57 5.06 -0.08 -6.48
N ALA A 58 4.79 1.22 -6.62
CA ALA A 58 4.52 1.83 -7.92
C ALA A 58 5.69 1.68 -8.89
N LYS A 59 6.93 1.89 -8.43
CA LYS A 59 8.14 1.75 -9.25
C LYS A 59 8.41 0.31 -9.65
N LEU A 60 8.16 -0.65 -8.76
CA LEU A 60 8.39 -2.07 -9.05
C LEU A 60 7.44 -2.58 -10.15
N ALA A 61 6.17 -2.18 -10.06
CA ALA A 61 5.10 -2.76 -10.88
C ALA A 61 4.63 -1.87 -12.04
N ASP A 62 5.20 -0.67 -12.17
CA ASP A 62 4.84 0.35 -13.17
C ASP A 62 3.33 0.65 -13.21
N LEU A 63 2.73 0.80 -12.03
CA LEU A 63 1.30 1.00 -11.83
C LEU A 63 1.04 2.04 -10.73
N PRO A 64 -0.12 2.72 -10.74
CA PRO A 64 -0.48 3.63 -9.67
C PRO A 64 -0.64 2.87 -8.35
N ALA A 65 -0.10 3.44 -7.28
CA ALA A 65 -0.17 2.87 -5.94
C ALA A 65 -0.82 3.84 -4.94
N LEU A 66 -1.66 3.29 -4.08
CA LEU A 66 -2.14 3.92 -2.86
C LEU A 66 -1.41 3.28 -1.68
N ALA A 67 -0.92 4.10 -0.76
CA ALA A 67 -0.28 3.66 0.45
C ALA A 67 -0.93 4.34 1.65
N ASP A 68 -0.84 3.68 2.79
CA ASP A 68 -1.33 4.20 4.06
C ASP A 68 -0.40 3.74 5.17
N ASP A 69 -0.20 4.59 6.18
CA ASP A 69 0.58 4.27 7.36
C ASP A 69 -0.16 4.68 8.62
N THR A 70 -0.10 3.83 9.64
CA THR A 70 -0.87 4.03 10.87
C THR A 70 0.03 3.83 12.08
N GLY A 71 0.02 4.80 12.99
CA GLY A 71 0.69 4.72 14.28
C GLY A 71 -0.25 5.12 15.42
N LEU A 72 0.20 4.86 16.64
CA LEU A 72 -0.43 5.38 17.85
C LEU A 72 0.44 6.51 18.38
N GLU A 73 -0.10 7.72 18.47
CA GLU A 73 0.54 8.86 19.11
C GLU A 73 0.05 8.95 20.56
N VAL A 74 0.99 9.02 21.51
CA VAL A 74 0.70 9.13 22.95
C VAL A 74 1.57 10.25 23.52
N ASP A 75 0.94 11.19 24.21
CA ASP A 75 1.59 12.30 24.94
C ASP A 75 2.01 11.90 26.37
#